data_AF-A0AAX2I965-F1
#
_entry.id   AF-A0AAX2I965-F1
#
_cell.length_a   1.000
_cell.length_b   1.000
_cell.length_c   1.000
_cell.angle_alpha   90.00
_cell.angle_beta   90.00
_cell.angle_gamma   90.00
#
_symmetry.space_group_name_H-M   'P 1'
#
loop_
_entity.id
_entity.type
_entity.pdbx_description
1 polymer ?
#
loop_
_entity_poly.entity_id
_entity_poly.type
_entity_poly.pdbx_seq_one_letter_code
_entity_poly.pdbx_strand_id
1 'polypeptide(L)'
;MYTQHFKEAVAYCKANNLFVGYGNPNGKVLVIGKEAAHIGKEETTENLEKKKEELFHSNVSQWEHILSTNEVPNYDGERPISHENPLYAYGNQFNKRDIRKKGKPYNGGTSSTYLNYEKLYEQLFLQGEKLEKINFQKEFFITEFSDYPTKESYKNEDIEALRKQSIEERKPLFAMPFFKEFSIPMIIQNITKLT
;
A
#
# COMPACT_ATOMS: atom_id res chain seq x y z
N MET A 1 -19.50 6.48 0.90
CA MET A 1 -19.12 7.54 1.86
C MET A 1 -18.02 7.01 2.75
N TYR A 2 -17.02 7.83 3.09
CA TYR A 2 -15.94 7.43 3.99
C TYR A 2 -16.39 7.42 5.45
N THR A 3 -15.96 6.41 6.22
CA THR A 3 -16.30 6.31 7.64
C THR A 3 -15.66 7.43 8.47
N GLN A 4 -16.24 7.73 9.62
CA GLN A 4 -15.67 8.71 10.54
C GLN A 4 -14.30 8.24 11.07
N HIS A 5 -14.16 6.95 11.39
CA HIS A 5 -12.90 6.36 11.83
C HIS A 5 -11.78 6.49 10.77
N PHE A 6 -12.11 6.38 9.47
CA PHE A 6 -11.11 6.59 8.43
C PHE A 6 -10.64 8.06 8.36
N LYS A 7 -11.57 9.02 8.47
CA LYS A 7 -11.22 10.46 8.51
C LYS A 7 -10.31 10.77 9.70
N GLU A 8 -10.60 10.18 10.85
CA GLU A 8 -9.76 10.30 12.05
C GLU A 8 -8.38 9.68 11.86
N ALA A 9 -8.29 8.51 11.19
CA ALA A 9 -7.01 7.90 10.86
C ALA A 9 -6.17 8.78 9.93
N VAL A 10 -6.78 9.41 8.90
CA VAL A 10 -6.08 10.37 8.02
C VAL A 10 -5.59 11.60 8.81
N ALA A 11 -6.43 12.17 9.68
CA ALA A 11 -6.04 13.30 10.53
C ALA A 11 -4.91 12.93 11.49
N TYR A 12 -4.95 11.73 12.08
CA TYR A 12 -3.88 11.22 12.93
C TYR A 12 -2.57 11.07 12.15
N CYS A 13 -2.60 10.48 10.95
CA CYS A 13 -1.44 10.35 10.10
C CYS A 13 -0.82 11.70 9.74
N LYS A 14 -1.65 12.71 9.42
CA LYS A 14 -1.20 14.08 9.17
C LYS A 14 -0.49 14.70 10.38
N ALA A 15 -1.08 14.55 11.57
CA ALA A 15 -0.51 15.11 12.80
C ALA A 15 0.80 14.45 13.23
N ASN A 16 1.04 13.21 12.80
CA ASN A 16 2.19 12.40 13.21
C ASN A 16 3.17 12.09 12.06
N ASN A 17 3.00 12.71 10.88
CA ASN A 17 3.86 12.49 9.72
C ASN A 17 3.96 10.99 9.31
N LEU A 18 2.81 10.32 9.27
CA LEU A 18 2.72 8.89 8.98
C LEU A 18 2.05 8.62 7.63
N PHE A 19 2.48 7.55 6.97
CA PHE A 19 1.82 7.04 5.77
C PHE A 19 0.45 6.41 6.10
N VAL A 20 -0.59 6.74 5.33
CA VAL A 20 -1.96 6.26 5.55
C VAL A 20 -2.14 4.87 4.94
N GLY A 21 -1.97 4.76 3.62
CA GLY A 21 -2.27 3.55 2.86
C GLY A 21 -2.81 3.81 1.45
N TYR A 22 -3.14 2.71 0.78
CA TYR A 22 -3.69 2.63 -0.58
C TYR A 22 -4.89 1.67 -0.63
N GLY A 23 -5.76 1.82 -1.63
CA GLY A 23 -6.92 0.96 -1.87
C GLY A 23 -8.20 1.47 -1.23
N ASN A 24 -9.17 0.57 -1.02
CA ASN A 24 -10.50 0.92 -0.54
C ASN A 24 -10.57 0.94 1.00
N PRO A 25 -10.74 2.10 1.66
CA PRO A 25 -10.88 2.15 3.11
C PRO A 25 -12.19 1.53 3.62
N ASN A 26 -13.16 1.30 2.73
CA ASN A 26 -14.37 0.53 3.04
C ASN A 26 -14.25 -0.94 2.57
N GLY A 27 -13.06 -1.40 2.20
CA GLY A 27 -12.80 -2.77 1.81
C GLY A 27 -12.95 -3.75 2.98
N LYS A 28 -13.01 -5.04 2.66
CA LYS A 28 -13.14 -6.12 3.66
C LYS A 28 -11.80 -6.60 4.19
N VAL A 29 -10.73 -6.39 3.43
CA VAL A 29 -9.40 -6.94 3.69
C VAL A 29 -8.43 -5.81 4.02
N LEU A 30 -7.77 -5.91 5.18
CA LEU A 30 -6.63 -5.06 5.51
C LEU A 30 -5.35 -5.83 5.29
N VAL A 31 -4.42 -5.27 4.51
CA VAL A 31 -3.07 -5.78 4.37
C VAL A 31 -2.11 -4.81 5.06
N ILE A 32 -1.33 -5.32 6.00
CA ILE A 32 -0.21 -4.60 6.58
C ILE A 32 1.07 -5.26 6.07
N GLY A 33 1.67 -4.64 5.05
CA GLY A 33 2.96 -5.03 4.50
C GLY A 33 4.10 -4.64 5.44
N LYS A 34 5.31 -5.13 5.17
CA LYS A 34 6.48 -4.84 6.00
C LYS A 34 7.02 -3.43 5.75
N GLU A 35 7.22 -3.06 4.49
CA GLU A 35 7.85 -1.82 4.05
C GLU A 35 7.63 -1.56 2.56
N ALA A 36 7.59 -0.29 2.16
CA ALA A 36 7.43 0.11 0.77
C ALA A 36 8.71 -0.18 -0.06
N ALA A 37 8.59 -0.95 -1.14
CA ALA A 37 9.73 -1.35 -1.97
C ALA A 37 10.08 -0.31 -3.06
N HIS A 38 10.42 0.93 -2.69
CA HIS A 38 10.56 2.03 -3.67
C HIS A 38 11.95 2.65 -3.83
N ILE A 39 13.00 2.00 -3.34
CA ILE A 39 14.29 2.67 -3.23
C ILE A 39 15.44 1.98 -3.99
N GLY A 40 16.26 2.84 -4.63
CA GLY A 40 17.47 2.49 -5.39
C GLY A 40 18.61 2.02 -4.50
N LYS A 41 19.73 1.60 -5.11
CA LYS A 41 20.85 0.94 -4.41
C LYS A 41 21.74 1.87 -3.58
N GLU A 42 21.63 3.18 -3.74
CA GLU A 42 22.55 4.16 -3.15
C GLU A 42 21.83 5.01 -2.12
N GLU A 43 21.85 4.63 -0.85
CA GLU A 43 21.22 5.46 0.18
C GLU A 43 21.98 5.53 1.50
N THR A 44 22.14 6.77 1.96
CA THR A 44 22.41 7.20 3.33
C THR A 44 21.10 7.27 4.11
N THR A 45 21.16 7.33 5.44
CA THR A 45 20.00 7.53 6.32
C THR A 45 19.22 8.81 5.99
N GLU A 46 19.91 9.89 5.63
CA GLU A 46 19.31 11.17 5.23
C GLU A 46 18.39 11.02 3.99
N ASN A 47 18.81 10.25 2.99
CA ASN A 47 17.98 10.01 1.80
C ASN A 47 16.70 9.21 2.13
N LEU A 48 16.79 8.28 3.08
CA LEU A 48 15.64 7.49 3.55
C LEU A 48 14.61 8.36 4.28
N GLU A 49 15.07 9.25 5.17
CA GLU A 49 14.22 10.19 5.90
C GLU A 49 13.49 11.15 4.95
N LYS A 50 14.22 11.76 4.01
CA LYS A 50 13.62 12.63 3.00
C LYS A 50 12.57 11.91 2.16
N LYS A 51 12.84 10.66 1.74
CA LYS A 51 11.87 9.88 0.97
C LYS A 51 10.66 9.46 1.78
N LYS A 52 10.84 9.12 3.06
CA LYS A 52 9.73 8.91 3.99
C LYS A 52 8.85 10.16 4.02
N GLU A 53 9.46 11.34 4.18
CA GLU A 53 8.75 12.63 4.16
C GLU A 53 7.95 12.87 2.89
N GLU A 54 8.58 12.73 1.73
CA GLU A 54 7.91 12.91 0.44
C GLU A 54 6.74 11.92 0.25
N LEU A 55 6.92 10.66 0.64
CA LEU A 55 5.91 9.61 0.52
C LEU A 55 4.67 9.88 1.38
N PHE A 56 4.83 10.18 2.67
CA PHE A 56 3.66 10.41 3.52
C PHE A 56 3.01 11.75 3.20
N HIS A 57 3.77 12.82 2.91
CA HIS A 57 3.18 14.12 2.58
C HIS A 57 2.30 14.01 1.32
N SER A 58 2.79 13.31 0.30
CA SER A 58 2.01 13.03 -0.90
C SER A 58 0.76 12.21 -0.57
N ASN A 59 0.90 11.09 0.15
CA ASN A 59 -0.21 10.21 0.47
C ASN A 59 -1.30 10.87 1.33
N VAL A 60 -0.92 11.64 2.36
CA VAL A 60 -1.86 12.40 3.20
C VAL A 60 -2.58 13.46 2.37
N SER A 61 -1.85 14.24 1.56
CA SER A 61 -2.45 15.29 0.73
C SER A 61 -3.47 14.74 -0.26
N GLN A 62 -3.19 13.59 -0.86
CA GLN A 62 -4.11 12.90 -1.76
C GLN A 62 -5.38 12.44 -1.01
N TRP A 63 -5.23 11.89 0.19
CA TRP A 63 -6.38 11.50 1.01
C TRP A 63 -7.21 12.70 1.48
N GLU A 64 -6.59 13.80 1.88
CA GLU A 64 -7.31 15.04 2.23
C GLU A 64 -8.10 15.56 1.03
N HIS A 65 -7.52 15.54 -0.18
CA HIS A 65 -8.23 15.92 -1.39
C HIS A 65 -9.47 15.03 -1.61
N ILE A 66 -9.30 13.70 -1.59
CA ILE A 66 -10.39 12.72 -1.74
C ILE A 66 -11.49 12.93 -0.70
N LEU A 67 -11.12 13.17 0.57
CA LEU A 67 -12.09 13.41 1.64
C LEU A 67 -12.84 14.74 1.44
N SER A 68 -12.18 15.77 0.91
CA SER A 68 -12.78 17.08 0.65
C SER A 68 -13.75 17.07 -0.54
N THR A 69 -13.45 16.28 -1.57
CA THR A 69 -14.31 16.11 -2.75
C THR A 69 -15.34 14.99 -2.57
N ASN A 70 -15.17 14.16 -1.53
CA ASN A 70 -15.93 12.93 -1.29
C ASN A 70 -15.94 12.04 -2.55
N GLU A 71 -14.78 11.95 -3.22
CA GLU A 71 -14.57 11.08 -4.38
C GLU A 71 -14.95 9.64 -4.03
N VAL A 72 -15.69 8.97 -4.92
CA VAL A 72 -16.06 7.56 -4.71
C VAL A 72 -15.34 6.73 -5.76
N PRO A 73 -14.63 5.66 -5.36
CA PRO A 73 -13.90 4.87 -6.33
C PRO A 73 -14.84 4.09 -7.27
N ASN A 74 -14.56 4.15 -8.57
CA ASN A 74 -15.22 3.32 -9.58
C ASN A 74 -14.33 2.13 -9.96
N TYR A 75 -14.31 1.11 -9.11
CA TYR A 75 -13.51 -0.08 -9.36
C TYR A 75 -14.01 -0.89 -10.58
N ASP A 76 -15.29 -0.84 -10.92
CA ASP A 76 -15.82 -1.65 -12.02
C ASP A 76 -15.75 -0.93 -13.40
N GLY A 77 -15.31 0.33 -13.42
CA GLY A 77 -15.20 1.15 -14.64
C GLY A 77 -13.78 1.34 -15.17
N GLU A 78 -13.66 2.18 -16.20
CA GLU A 78 -12.37 2.66 -16.68
C GLU A 78 -11.69 3.50 -15.59
N ARG A 79 -10.45 3.12 -15.26
CA ARG A 79 -9.67 3.83 -14.24
C ARG A 79 -8.62 4.70 -14.92
N PRO A 80 -8.20 5.81 -14.33
CA PRO A 80 -6.93 6.42 -14.70
C PRO A 80 -5.79 5.54 -14.18
N ILE A 81 -4.74 5.35 -14.99
CA ILE A 81 -3.44 4.91 -14.43
C ILE A 81 -2.87 6.14 -13.75
N SER A 82 -2.92 6.20 -12.42
CA SER A 82 -2.38 7.33 -11.68
C SER A 82 -1.72 6.90 -10.39
N HIS A 83 -0.48 7.33 -10.20
CA HIS A 83 0.22 7.27 -8.91
C HIS A 83 -0.23 8.41 -7.97
N GLU A 84 -1.14 9.26 -8.43
CA GLU A 84 -1.60 10.46 -7.71
C GLU A 84 -2.93 10.22 -6.97
N ASN A 85 -3.52 9.03 -7.08
CA ASN A 85 -4.75 8.68 -6.39
C ASN A 85 -4.60 7.36 -5.61
N PRO A 86 -4.60 7.40 -4.27
CA PRO A 86 -4.35 6.23 -3.45
C PRO A 86 -5.44 5.17 -3.56
N LEU A 87 -6.66 5.51 -4.03
CA LEU A 87 -7.73 4.55 -4.31
C LEU A 87 -7.35 3.58 -5.45
N TYR A 88 -6.51 4.05 -6.39
CA TYR A 88 -6.19 3.36 -7.65
C TYR A 88 -4.70 3.16 -7.88
N ALA A 89 -3.88 3.21 -6.82
CA ALA A 89 -2.41 3.13 -6.91
C ALA A 89 -1.88 1.97 -7.79
N TYR A 90 -2.66 0.90 -7.96
CA TYR A 90 -2.32 -0.30 -8.71
C TYR A 90 -3.34 -0.65 -9.80
N GLY A 91 -4.26 0.24 -10.13
CA GLY A 91 -5.33 -0.01 -11.09
C GLY A 91 -4.81 -0.28 -12.51
N ASN A 92 -5.65 -0.93 -13.31
CA ASN A 92 -5.46 -1.16 -14.76
C ASN A 92 -4.27 -2.01 -15.22
N GLN A 93 -3.48 -2.57 -14.31
CA GLN A 93 -2.41 -3.48 -14.70
C GLN A 93 -3.02 -4.85 -15.11
N PHE A 94 -2.46 -5.47 -16.14
CA PHE A 94 -2.85 -6.82 -16.52
C PHE A 94 -2.51 -7.81 -15.41
N ASN A 95 -3.39 -8.80 -15.21
CA ASN A 95 -3.20 -9.94 -14.30
C ASN A 95 -2.18 -10.94 -14.85
N LYS A 96 -0.97 -10.44 -15.07
CA LYS A 96 0.22 -11.15 -15.52
C LYS A 96 1.46 -10.47 -14.95
N ARG A 97 2.52 -11.25 -14.79
CA ARG A 97 3.78 -10.73 -14.28
C ARG A 97 4.41 -9.76 -15.28
N ASP A 98 4.84 -8.62 -14.78
CA ASP A 98 5.74 -7.76 -15.52
C ASP A 98 7.12 -8.43 -15.62
N ILE A 99 7.55 -8.73 -16.86
CA ILE A 99 8.80 -9.42 -17.16
C ILE A 99 9.84 -8.46 -17.77
N ARG A 100 9.77 -7.17 -17.41
CA ARG A 100 10.78 -6.17 -17.82
C ARG A 100 12.20 -6.71 -17.63
N LYS A 101 12.89 -6.88 -18.76
CA LYS A 101 14.35 -7.04 -18.83
C LYS A 101 14.95 -5.68 -19.19
N LYS A 102 16.21 -5.44 -18.81
CA LYS A 102 16.93 -4.19 -19.15
C LYS A 102 16.78 -3.90 -20.65
N GLY A 103 16.24 -2.73 -20.99
CA GLY A 103 16.02 -2.29 -22.37
C GLY A 103 14.71 -2.74 -23.05
N LYS A 104 13.79 -3.43 -22.36
CA LYS A 104 12.45 -3.74 -22.90
C LYS A 104 11.37 -2.80 -22.35
N PRO A 105 10.37 -2.40 -23.17
CA PRO A 105 9.29 -1.53 -22.73
C PRO A 105 8.41 -2.22 -21.67
N TYR A 106 7.71 -1.40 -20.89
CA TYR A 106 6.68 -1.88 -19.96
C TYR A 106 5.60 -2.66 -20.72
N ASN A 107 5.23 -3.84 -20.23
CA ASN A 107 4.29 -4.75 -20.90
C ASN A 107 2.86 -4.69 -20.34
N GLY A 108 2.57 -3.71 -19.47
CA GLY A 108 1.30 -3.56 -18.77
C GLY A 108 1.08 -4.54 -17.62
N GLY A 109 2.01 -5.46 -17.32
CA GLY A 109 1.90 -6.39 -16.21
C GLY A 109 2.14 -5.75 -14.84
N THR A 110 2.12 -6.58 -13.80
CA THR A 110 2.26 -6.14 -12.41
C THR A 110 3.30 -6.94 -11.60
N SER A 111 3.53 -6.56 -10.35
CA SER A 111 4.48 -7.21 -9.43
C SER A 111 3.96 -8.58 -8.97
N SER A 112 4.86 -9.47 -8.53
CA SER A 112 4.45 -10.75 -7.94
C SER A 112 3.56 -10.56 -6.70
N THR A 113 3.82 -9.54 -5.89
CA THR A 113 3.02 -9.21 -4.71
C THR A 113 1.59 -8.89 -5.09
N TYR A 114 1.38 -8.04 -6.09
CA TYR A 114 0.05 -7.66 -6.54
C TYR A 114 -0.68 -8.81 -7.24
N LEU A 115 0.02 -9.70 -7.93
CA LEU A 115 -0.58 -10.95 -8.43
C LEU A 115 -1.04 -11.88 -7.31
N ASN A 116 -0.34 -11.91 -6.17
CA ASN A 116 -0.77 -12.72 -5.03
C ASN A 116 -2.01 -12.12 -4.36
N TYR A 117 -2.07 -10.79 -4.24
CA TYR A 117 -3.28 -10.11 -3.75
C TYR A 117 -4.46 -10.31 -4.70
N GLU A 118 -4.22 -10.25 -6.01
CA GLU A 118 -5.25 -10.55 -7.00
C GLU A 118 -5.76 -11.98 -6.88
N LYS A 119 -4.86 -12.97 -6.84
CA LYS A 119 -5.28 -14.37 -6.65
C LYS A 119 -6.11 -14.56 -5.39
N LEU A 120 -5.72 -13.91 -4.28
CA LEU A 120 -6.49 -13.99 -3.05
C LEU A 120 -7.87 -13.35 -3.21
N TYR A 121 -7.95 -12.18 -3.83
CA TYR A 121 -9.20 -11.52 -4.16
C TYR A 121 -10.11 -12.40 -5.03
N GLU A 122 -9.56 -13.00 -6.10
CA GLU A 122 -10.28 -13.92 -6.99
C GLU A 122 -10.83 -15.12 -6.21
N GLN A 123 -10.04 -15.71 -5.32
CA GLN A 123 -10.48 -16.85 -4.49
C GLN A 123 -11.55 -16.45 -3.46
N LEU A 124 -11.39 -15.33 -2.77
CA LEU A 124 -12.29 -14.89 -1.70
C LEU A 124 -13.62 -14.34 -2.21
N PHE A 125 -13.61 -13.63 -3.34
CA PHE A 125 -14.75 -12.83 -3.77
C PHE A 125 -15.33 -13.24 -5.12
N LEU A 126 -14.57 -13.97 -5.96
CA LEU A 126 -14.97 -14.35 -7.32
C LEU A 126 -14.98 -15.87 -7.55
N GLN A 127 -14.97 -16.67 -6.48
CA GLN A 127 -14.99 -18.15 -6.58
C GLN A 127 -13.86 -18.72 -7.46
N GLY A 128 -12.73 -18.01 -7.52
CA GLY A 128 -11.56 -18.37 -8.33
C GLY A 128 -11.64 -17.96 -9.80
N GLU A 129 -12.65 -17.19 -10.22
CA GLU A 129 -12.67 -16.58 -11.56
C GLU A 129 -11.48 -15.64 -11.72
N LYS A 130 -10.71 -15.86 -12.78
CA LYS A 130 -9.52 -15.08 -13.06
C LYS A 130 -9.86 -13.84 -13.89
N LEU A 131 -9.50 -12.65 -13.39
CA LEU A 131 -9.70 -11.40 -14.11
C LEU A 131 -8.56 -11.12 -15.11
N GLU A 132 -8.88 -10.40 -16.19
CA GLU A 132 -7.86 -9.95 -17.17
C GLU A 132 -6.92 -8.88 -16.58
N LYS A 133 -7.46 -7.99 -15.75
CA LYS A 133 -6.76 -6.91 -15.05
C LYS A 133 -6.96 -7.06 -13.55
N ILE A 134 -5.95 -6.63 -12.78
CA ILE A 134 -6.04 -6.68 -11.33
C ILE A 134 -7.11 -5.72 -10.80
N ASN A 135 -7.87 -6.19 -9.81
CA ASN A 135 -8.99 -5.48 -9.19
C ASN A 135 -9.02 -5.64 -7.66
N PHE A 136 -8.05 -6.32 -7.03
CA PHE A 136 -8.07 -6.57 -5.58
C PHE A 136 -8.30 -5.31 -4.73
N GLN A 137 -7.86 -4.12 -5.17
CA GLN A 137 -8.05 -2.85 -4.46
C GLN A 137 -9.52 -2.55 -4.13
N LYS A 138 -10.47 -3.14 -4.87
CA LYS A 138 -11.91 -3.05 -4.59
C LYS A 138 -12.27 -3.48 -3.18
N GLU A 139 -11.62 -4.53 -2.69
CA GLU A 139 -11.93 -5.13 -1.38
C GLU A 139 -10.77 -4.99 -0.39
N PHE A 140 -9.65 -4.38 -0.80
CA PHE A 140 -8.41 -4.32 -0.04
C PHE A 140 -8.03 -2.88 0.30
N PHE A 141 -7.64 -2.68 1.56
CA PHE A 141 -6.84 -1.53 1.99
C PHE A 141 -5.44 -2.03 2.37
N ILE A 142 -4.41 -1.33 1.92
CA ILE A 142 -3.01 -1.71 2.10
C ILE A 142 -2.28 -0.58 2.81
N THR A 143 -1.53 -0.92 3.85
CA THR A 143 -0.64 -0.02 4.57
C THR A 143 0.64 -0.77 4.94
N GLU A 144 1.64 -0.10 5.52
CA GLU A 144 2.94 -0.70 5.83
C GLU A 144 3.24 -0.63 7.33
N PHE A 145 3.96 -1.60 7.88
CA PHE A 145 4.44 -1.60 9.28
C PHE A 145 5.52 -0.55 9.52
N SER A 146 6.33 -0.25 8.52
CA SER A 146 7.38 0.77 8.53
C SER A 146 7.17 1.75 7.38
N ASP A 147 7.31 3.04 7.67
CA ASP A 147 7.25 4.11 6.67
C ASP A 147 8.56 4.27 5.89
N TYR A 148 9.66 3.70 6.41
CA TYR A 148 10.92 3.68 5.69
C TYR A 148 10.87 2.70 4.52
N PRO A 149 11.18 3.15 3.28
CA PRO A 149 11.11 2.28 2.12
C PRO A 149 12.39 1.43 1.98
N THR A 150 12.64 0.52 2.92
CA THR A 150 13.89 -0.27 2.92
C THR A 150 13.72 -1.58 2.14
N LYS A 151 14.83 -2.17 1.69
CA LYS A 151 14.89 -3.53 1.14
C LYS A 151 15.50 -4.43 2.19
N GLU A 152 14.99 -5.65 2.31
CA GLU A 152 15.51 -6.67 3.23
C GLU A 152 17.01 -6.96 3.09
N SER A 153 17.63 -6.58 1.97
CA SER A 153 19.06 -6.77 1.74
C SER A 153 19.98 -5.78 2.47
N TYR A 154 19.45 -4.73 3.10
CA TYR A 154 20.29 -3.75 3.79
C TYR A 154 20.76 -4.31 5.14
N LYS A 155 21.94 -4.92 5.16
CA LYS A 155 22.66 -5.26 6.39
C LYS A 155 23.36 -4.01 6.95
N ASN A 156 22.60 -3.00 7.33
CA ASN A 156 23.11 -1.76 7.92
C ASN A 156 22.37 -1.49 9.24
N GLU A 157 23.11 -1.35 10.33
CA GLU A 157 22.56 -1.23 11.69
C GLU A 157 21.76 0.07 11.90
N ASP A 158 22.16 1.16 11.27
CA ASP A 158 21.47 2.45 11.35
C ASP A 158 20.10 2.39 10.65
N ILE A 159 20.06 1.77 9.46
CA ILE A 159 18.80 1.54 8.72
C ILE A 159 17.87 0.61 9.49
N GLU A 160 18.40 -0.43 10.13
CA GLU A 160 17.64 -1.31 11.02
C GLU A 160 17.07 -0.56 12.23
N ALA A 161 17.83 0.36 12.82
CA ALA A 161 17.38 1.19 13.93
C ALA A 161 16.23 2.13 13.51
N LEU A 162 16.35 2.79 12.36
CA LEU A 162 15.28 3.62 11.79
C LEU A 162 14.01 2.81 11.53
N ARG A 163 14.13 1.58 10.99
CA ARG A 163 12.98 0.72 10.76
C ARG A 163 12.28 0.35 12.07
N LYS A 164 13.04 -0.06 13.09
CA LYS A 164 12.48 -0.38 14.42
C LYS A 164 11.77 0.83 15.01
N GLN A 165 12.39 2.02 14.94
CA GLN A 165 11.76 3.26 15.39
C GLN A 165 10.44 3.52 14.66
N SER A 166 10.41 3.42 13.33
CA SER A 166 9.17 3.65 12.56
C SER A 166 8.07 2.65 12.91
N ILE A 167 8.41 1.39 13.18
CA ILE A 167 7.43 0.39 13.63
C ILE A 167 6.81 0.80 14.97
N GLU A 168 7.63 1.26 15.93
CA GLU A 168 7.14 1.74 17.23
C GLU A 168 6.25 2.98 17.07
N GLU A 169 6.63 3.94 16.23
CA GLU A 169 5.84 5.14 15.91
C GLU A 169 4.47 4.81 15.31
N ARG A 170 4.36 3.71 14.57
CA ARG A 170 3.12 3.29 13.89
C ARG A 170 2.21 2.39 14.75
N LYS A 171 2.69 1.84 15.88
CA LYS A 171 1.84 1.02 16.75
C LYS A 171 0.55 1.71 17.20
N PRO A 172 0.55 3.00 17.60
CA PRO A 172 -0.68 3.68 17.98
C PRO A 172 -1.65 3.88 16.81
N LEU A 173 -1.14 4.05 15.58
CA LEU A 173 -1.96 4.12 14.37
C LEU A 173 -2.80 2.84 14.21
N PHE A 174 -2.16 1.67 14.32
CA PHE A 174 -2.87 0.38 14.19
C PHE A 174 -3.82 0.08 15.38
N ALA A 175 -3.70 0.82 16.48
CA ALA A 175 -4.64 0.74 17.59
C ALA A 175 -5.92 1.56 17.35
N MET A 176 -5.95 2.43 16.34
CA MET A 176 -7.13 3.23 16.00
C MET A 176 -8.30 2.35 15.51
N PRO A 177 -9.56 2.79 15.72
CA PRO A 177 -10.75 2.02 15.32
C PRO A 177 -10.74 1.58 13.86
N PHE A 178 -10.34 2.45 12.93
CA PHE A 178 -10.32 2.17 11.49
C PHE A 178 -9.62 0.84 11.15
N PHE A 179 -8.44 0.58 11.72
CA PHE A 179 -7.67 -0.64 11.43
C PHE A 179 -8.24 -1.91 12.09
N LYS A 180 -9.25 -1.76 12.97
CA LYS A 180 -9.94 -2.87 13.65
C LYS A 180 -11.27 -3.25 13.00
N GLU A 181 -11.76 -2.46 12.04
CA GLU A 181 -13.07 -2.65 11.41
C GLU A 181 -13.05 -3.63 10.23
N PHE A 182 -11.87 -3.93 9.68
CA PHE A 182 -11.74 -4.84 8.55
C PHE A 182 -12.10 -6.28 8.95
N SER A 183 -12.95 -6.92 8.14
CA SER A 183 -13.42 -8.29 8.40
C SER A 183 -12.29 -9.32 8.31
N ILE A 184 -11.28 -9.07 7.48
CA ILE A 184 -10.14 -9.96 7.25
C ILE A 184 -8.85 -9.17 7.40
N PRO A 185 -8.27 -9.09 8.62
CA PRO A 185 -6.94 -8.52 8.79
C PRO A 185 -5.86 -9.53 8.36
N MET A 186 -4.92 -9.09 7.53
CA MET A 186 -3.76 -9.86 7.12
C MET A 186 -2.47 -9.10 7.41
N ILE A 187 -1.64 -9.71 8.23
CA ILE A 187 -0.27 -9.24 8.48
C ILE A 187 0.65 -10.02 7.55
N ILE A 188 1.27 -9.32 6.60
CA ILE A 188 2.23 -9.91 5.68
C ILE A 188 3.62 -9.49 6.14
N GLN A 189 4.20 -10.27 7.06
CA GLN A 189 5.66 -10.38 7.11
C GLN A 189 6.06 -11.13 5.84
N ASN A 190 7.06 -10.64 5.10
CA ASN A 190 7.55 -11.34 3.91
C ASN A 190 7.73 -12.83 4.24
N ILE A 191 6.86 -13.67 3.69
CA ILE A 191 7.03 -15.12 3.67
C ILE A 191 8.10 -15.37 2.61
N THR A 192 9.33 -15.01 2.94
CA THR A 192 10.54 -15.54 2.29
C THR A 192 10.96 -16.77 3.07
N LYS A 193 10.09 -17.80 3.05
CA LYS A 193 10.36 -19.25 3.21
C LYS A 193 9.06 -20.03 3.47
N LEU A 194 8.30 -20.28 2.40
CA LEU A 194 7.45 -21.47 2.29
C LEU A 194 7.67 -22.08 0.90
N THR A 195 8.89 -22.56 0.68
CA THR A 195 9.27 -23.66 -0.24
C THR A 195 10.59 -24.22 0.26
#